data_AF-A0A517SEJ3-F1
#
_entry.id   AF-A0A517SEJ3-F1
#
_cell.length_a   1.000
_cell.length_b   1.000
_cell.length_c   1.000
_cell.angle_alpha   90.00
_cell.angle_beta   90.00
_cell.angle_gamma   90.00
#
_symmetry.space_group_name_H-M   'P 1'
#
loop_
_entity.id
_entity.type
_entity.pdbx_description
1 polymer ?
#
loop_
_entity_poly.entity_id
_entity_poly.type
_entity_poly.pdbx_seq_one_letter_code
_entity_poly.pdbx_strand_id
1 'polypeptide(L)'
;MTDVLLLGAGKIGRMIGTLLIRSGDYRVRVGDASAAALTRVEQQLDAETMVVDADDPQALMEAMDGAGAVISALSYRQNPGVARAALERGVS
;
A
#
# COMPACT_ATOMS: atom_id res chain seq x y z
N MET A 1 -7.07 12.68 -9.53
CA MET A 1 -6.42 11.36 -9.43
C MET A 1 -5.79 11.29 -8.05
N THR A 2 -6.20 10.34 -7.22
CA THR A 2 -5.73 10.24 -5.83
C THR A 2 -4.60 9.23 -5.74
N ASP A 3 -3.48 9.59 -5.13
CA ASP A 3 -2.36 8.67 -4.88
C ASP A 3 -2.69 7.80 -3.66
N VAL A 4 -2.79 6.48 -3.86
CA VAL A 4 -3.17 5.50 -2.85
C VAL A 4 -2.01 4.56 -2.56
N LEU A 5 -1.59 4.49 -1.30
CA LEU A 5 -0.71 3.45 -0.81
C LEU A 5 -1.54 2.22 -0.42
N LEU A 6 -1.31 1.09 -1.05
CA LEU A 6 -1.92 -0.19 -0.71
C LEU A 6 -0.90 -1.09 -0.01
N LEU A 7 -1.06 -1.30 1.28
CA LEU A 7 -0.20 -2.18 2.08
C LEU A 7 -0.73 -3.61 2.03
N GLY A 8 0.08 -4.52 1.49
CA GLY A 8 -0.23 -5.93 1.27
C GLY A 8 -0.39 -6.27 -0.21
N ALA A 9 0.50 -7.12 -0.72
CA ALA A 9 0.52 -7.65 -2.09
C ALA A 9 -0.04 -9.08 -2.18
N GLY A 10 -0.74 -9.54 -1.13
CA GLY A 10 -1.44 -10.81 -1.11
C GLY A 10 -2.64 -10.89 -2.06
N LYS A 11 -3.46 -11.94 -1.92
CA LYS A 11 -4.65 -12.14 -2.78
C LYS A 11 -5.63 -10.96 -2.71
N ILE A 12 -5.96 -10.51 -1.50
CA ILE A 12 -6.91 -9.40 -1.28
C ILE A 12 -6.34 -8.10 -1.82
N GLY A 13 -5.08 -7.78 -1.48
CA GLY A 13 -4.40 -6.59 -1.98
C GLY A 13 -4.40 -6.52 -3.50
N ARG A 14 -3.99 -7.58 -4.19
CA ARG A 14 -4.04 -7.63 -5.66
C ARG A 14 -5.44 -7.40 -6.24
N MET A 15 -6.49 -7.91 -5.59
CA MET A 15 -7.87 -7.64 -6.02
C MET A 15 -8.25 -6.17 -5.84
N ILE A 16 -7.93 -5.57 -4.70
CA ILE A 16 -8.16 -4.14 -4.43
C ILE A 16 -7.41 -3.28 -5.44
N GLY A 17 -6.11 -3.53 -5.62
CA GLY A 17 -5.28 -2.83 -6.60
C GLY A 17 -5.85 -2.92 -8.01
N THR A 18 -6.32 -4.10 -8.43
CA THR A 18 -6.98 -4.28 -9.73
C THR A 18 -8.20 -3.38 -9.88
N LEU A 19 -9.06 -3.31 -8.86
CA LEU A 19 -10.29 -2.50 -8.90
C LEU A 19 -9.97 -1.00 -8.96
N LEU A 20 -9.03 -0.53 -8.14
CA LEU A 20 -8.63 0.87 -8.11
C LEU A 20 -7.98 1.30 -9.42
N ILE A 21 -7.02 0.54 -9.93
CA ILE A 21 -6.32 0.88 -11.19
C ILE A 21 -7.30 0.89 -12.36
N ARG A 22 -8.19 -0.09 -12.46
CA ARG A 22 -9.17 -0.16 -13.55
C ARG A 22 -10.22 0.94 -13.53
N SER A 23 -10.46 1.57 -12.38
CA SER A 23 -11.36 2.73 -12.32
C SER A 23 -10.78 3.95 -13.05
N GLY A 24 -9.45 4.07 -13.13
CA GLY A 24 -8.77 5.25 -13.68
C GLY A 24 -8.71 6.46 -12.74
N ASP A 25 -9.34 6.39 -11.57
CA ASP A 25 -9.42 7.52 -10.63
C ASP A 25 -8.22 7.59 -9.65
N TYR A 26 -7.45 6.49 -9.56
CA TYR A 26 -6.39 6.31 -8.57
C TYR A 26 -5.05 5.97 -9.20
N ARG A 27 -3.98 6.54 -8.65
CA ARG A 27 -2.61 6.03 -8.84
C ARG A 27 -2.29 5.14 -7.65
N VAL A 28 -1.94 3.88 -7.90
CA VAL A 28 -1.72 2.91 -6.82
C VAL A 28 -0.24 2.61 -6.69
N ARG A 29 0.28 2.71 -5.46
CA ARG A 29 1.59 2.20 -5.05
C ARG A 29 1.37 1.05 -4.06
N VAL A 30 2.01 -0.09 -4.27
CA VAL A 30 1.84 -1.29 -3.45
C VAL A 30 3.06 -1.54 -2.57
N GLY A 31 2.85 -1.65 -1.25
CA GLY A 31 3.88 -1.97 -0.26
C GLY A 31 3.71 -3.38 0.30
N ASP A 32 4.76 -4.18 0.39
CA ASP A 32 4.76 -5.50 1.04
C ASP A 32 6.18 -5.90 1.49
N ALA A 33 6.31 -6.71 2.53
CA ALA A 33 7.61 -7.22 2.98
C ALA A 33 8.18 -8.29 2.02
N SER A 34 7.31 -8.96 1.24
CA SER A 34 7.68 -10.00 0.30
C SER A 34 7.97 -9.43 -1.09
N ALA A 35 9.26 -9.30 -1.42
CA ALA A 35 9.70 -8.92 -2.77
C ALA A 35 9.08 -9.81 -3.87
N ALA A 36 8.93 -11.11 -3.62
CA ALA A 36 8.28 -12.02 -4.57
C ALA A 36 6.79 -11.72 -4.77
N ALA A 37 6.07 -11.21 -3.76
CA ALA A 37 4.69 -10.76 -3.92
C ALA A 37 4.63 -9.48 -4.77
N LEU A 38 5.56 -8.54 -4.54
CA LEU A 38 5.68 -7.30 -5.32
C LEU A 38 5.99 -7.57 -6.80
N THR A 39 6.94 -8.47 -7.11
CA THR A 39 7.21 -8.86 -8.51
C THR A 39 5.95 -9.37 -9.21
N ARG A 40 5.06 -10.09 -8.50
CA ARG A 40 3.79 -10.53 -9.10
C ARG A 40 2.83 -9.37 -9.34
N VAL A 41 2.84 -8.36 -8.48
CA VAL A 41 2.06 -7.13 -8.69
C VAL A 41 2.56 -6.40 -9.93
N GLU A 42 3.86 -6.16 -10.05
CA GLU A 42 4.47 -5.48 -11.21
C GLU A 42 4.16 -6.19 -12.53
N GLN A 43 4.11 -7.53 -12.52
CA GLN A 43 3.77 -8.32 -13.71
C GLN A 43 2.30 -8.28 -14.09
N GLN A 44 1.40 -7.96 -13.15
CA GLN A 44 -0.05 -8.10 -13.33
C GLN A 44 -0.81 -6.78 -13.34
N LEU A 45 -0.23 -5.74 -12.74
CA LEU A 45 -0.87 -4.46 -12.47
C LEU A 45 0.09 -3.34 -12.85
N ASP A 46 -0.46 -2.27 -13.42
CA ASP A 46 0.26 -1.02 -13.65
C ASP A 46 0.34 -0.22 -12.34
N ALA A 47 1.18 -0.70 -11.41
CA ALA A 47 1.36 -0.14 -10.09
C ALA A 47 2.85 -0.02 -9.76
N GLU A 48 3.22 1.09 -9.12
CA GLU A 48 4.52 1.21 -8.47
C GLU A 48 4.58 0.24 -7.29
N THR A 49 5.74 -0.36 -7.02
CA THR A 49 5.93 -1.23 -5.86
C THR A 49 7.10 -0.79 -4.99
N MET A 50 7.00 -1.07 -3.70
CA MET A 50 8.07 -0.83 -2.75
C MET A 50 8.08 -1.87 -1.64
N VAL A 51 9.26 -2.25 -1.18
CA VAL A 51 9.38 -3.14 -0.01
C VAL A 51 9.08 -2.31 1.23
N VAL A 52 8.13 -2.76 2.03
CA VAL A 52 7.73 -2.11 3.29
C VAL A 52 7.55 -3.17 4.35
N ASP A 53 8.32 -3.06 5.43
CA ASP A 53 8.04 -3.78 6.65
C ASP A 53 7.02 -2.99 7.47
N ALA A 54 5.80 -3.52 7.59
CA ALA A 54 4.71 -2.87 8.32
C ALA A 54 4.85 -2.97 9.85
N ASP A 55 5.80 -3.74 10.36
CA ASP A 55 6.16 -3.76 11.77
C ASP A 55 7.24 -2.70 12.10
N ASP A 56 7.80 -2.03 11.08
CA ASP A 56 8.70 -0.88 11.23
C ASP A 56 7.92 0.45 11.06
N PRO A 57 7.74 1.23 12.15
CA PRO A 57 7.03 2.51 12.08
C PRO A 57 7.67 3.52 11.13
N GLN A 58 9.00 3.51 11.00
CA GLN A 58 9.70 4.44 10.11
C GLN A 58 9.46 4.06 8.65
N ALA A 59 9.54 2.78 8.32
CA ALA A 59 9.23 2.29 6.98
C ALA A 59 7.78 2.63 6.57
N LEU A 60 6.82 2.51 7.49
CA LEU A 60 5.43 2.93 7.24
C LEU A 60 5.31 4.43 6.95
N MET A 61 5.99 5.27 7.73
CA MET A 61 5.99 6.71 7.52
C MET A 61 6.59 7.12 6.17
N GLU A 62 7.74 6.54 5.81
CA GLU A 62 8.42 6.80 4.53
C GLU A 62 7.59 6.31 3.35
N ALA A 63 6.92 5.16 3.49
CA ALA A 63 6.02 4.63 2.46
C ALA A 63 4.81 5.53 2.19
N MET A 64 4.35 6.26 3.21
CA MET A 64 3.21 7.17 3.13
C MET A 64 3.55 8.53 2.52
N ASP A 65 4.83 8.86 2.30
CA ASP A 65 5.20 10.14 1.73
C ASP A 65 4.64 10.31 0.30
N GLY A 66 3.86 11.38 0.14
CA GLY A 66 3.17 11.70 -1.11
C GLY A 66 1.87 10.91 -1.35
N ALA A 67 1.45 10.04 -0.43
CA ALA A 67 0.15 9.37 -0.52
C ALA A 67 -0.98 10.30 -0.01
N GLY A 68 -2.14 10.27 -0.67
CA GLY A 68 -3.35 10.93 -0.20
C GLY A 68 -4.23 10.03 0.67
N ALA A 69 -4.12 8.72 0.49
CA ALA A 69 -4.82 7.72 1.29
C ALA A 69 -4.00 6.43 1.44
N VAL A 70 -4.24 5.69 2.51
CA VAL A 70 -3.68 4.34 2.72
C VAL A 70 -4.77 3.30 2.86
N ILE A 71 -4.59 2.15 2.23
CA ILE A 71 -5.43 0.96 2.41
C ILE A 71 -4.57 -0.15 3.01
N SER A 72 -4.97 -0.63 4.19
CA SER A 72 -4.35 -1.80 4.81
C SER A 72 -5.07 -3.08 4.36
N ALA A 73 -4.41 -3.86 3.52
CA ALA A 73 -4.74 -5.25 3.21
C ALA A 73 -3.83 -6.24 3.97
N LEU A 74 -3.34 -5.82 5.14
CA LEU A 74 -2.48 -6.58 6.04
C LEU A 74 -3.29 -7.39 7.07
N SER A 75 -2.60 -8.05 8.00
CA SER A 75 -3.26 -8.62 9.18
C SER A 75 -3.69 -7.50 10.13
N TYR A 76 -4.74 -7.78 10.92
CA TYR A 76 -5.29 -6.85 11.90
C TYR A 76 -4.24 -6.29 12.88
N ARG A 77 -3.18 -7.05 13.15
CA ARG A 77 -2.10 -6.66 14.07
C ARG A 77 -1.36 -5.41 13.61
N GLN A 78 -1.20 -5.20 12.30
CA GLN A 78 -0.46 -4.06 11.76
C GLN A 78 -1.30 -2.78 11.69
N ASN A 79 -2.64 -2.89 11.71
CA ASN A 79 -3.53 -1.74 11.54
C ASN A 79 -3.29 -0.59 12.54
N PRO A 80 -2.99 -0.83 13.84
CA PRO A 80 -2.63 0.25 14.75
C PRO A 80 -1.38 1.03 14.34
N GLY A 81 -0.37 0.35 13.77
CA GLY A 81 0.85 1.00 13.26
C GLY A 81 0.55 1.85 12.03
N VAL A 82 -0.20 1.29 11.07
CA VAL A 82 -0.66 1.99 9.87
C VAL A 82 -1.46 3.24 10.23
N ALA A 83 -2.43 3.13 11.14
CA ALA A 83 -3.27 4.26 11.55
C ALA A 83 -2.46 5.39 12.22
N ARG A 84 -1.43 5.06 13.01
CA ARG A 84 -0.55 6.06 13.62
C ARG A 84 0.29 6.78 12.56
N ALA A 85 0.93 6.02 11.67
CA ALA A 85 1.71 6.61 10.59
C ALA A 85 0.85 7.50 9.68
N ALA A 86 -0.39 7.08 9.38
CA ALA A 86 -1.33 7.87 8.58
C ALA A 86 -1.68 9.19 9.27
N LEU A 87 -1.96 9.15 10.58
CA LEU A 87 -2.21 10.36 11.38
C LEU A 87 -1.01 11.31 11.36
N GLU A 88 0.20 10.79 11.52
CA GLU A 88 1.43 11.59 11.54
C GLU A 88 1.74 12.23 10.18
N ARG A 89 1.40 11.55 9.08
CA ARG A 89 1.64 12.02 7.70
C ARG A 89 0.47 12.77 7.08
N GLY A 90 -0.66 12.89 7.78
CA GLY A 90 -1.86 13.53 7.26
C GLY A 90 -2.51 12.77 6.11
N VAL A 91 -2.37 11.45 6.10
CA VAL A 91 -2.92 10.53 5.09
C VAL A 91 -4.27 10.00 5.57
N SER A 92 -5.24 9.92 4.66
CA SER A 92 -6.57 9.37 4.95
C SER A 92 -6.58 7.85 5.12
#